data_AF-A0AAD5WWB5-F1
#
_entry.id   AF-A0AAD5WWB5-F1
#
_cell.length_a   1.000
_cell.length_b   1.000
_cell.length_c   1.000
_cell.angle_alpha   90.00
_cell.angle_beta   90.00
_cell.angle_gamma   90.00
#
_symmetry.space_group_name_H-M   'P 1'
#
loop_
_entity.id
_entity.type
_entity.pdbx_description
1 polymer ?
#
loop_
_entity_poly.entity_id
_entity_poly.type
_entity_poly.pdbx_seq_one_letter_code
_entity_poly.pdbx_strand_id
1 'polypeptide(L)'
;MGFVLFETTESVIEVLWDIALAFFITRLAFIYFLSFFLSGALLSYLIASQVLSVRHLTTPQSELLLVPLLVILAACWSRFLISHYEIPRVAAFRASIGLLATFMVVGAEFVTGCVLYEEGYGDWIFETDMNAGLAHGGILLMYAAMPLVMMYYEHPESLESTYHGHEKKSVVDAVPTIRSTAKEAEEKKKQ
;
A
#
# COMPACT_ATOMS: atom_id res chain seq x y z
N MET A 1 -19.75 45.62 -4.89
CA MET A 1 -18.45 45.07 -5.33
C MET A 1 -17.83 44.34 -4.16
N GLY A 2 -18.12 43.05 -4.05
CA GLY A 2 -17.62 42.15 -3.01
C GLY A 2 -17.96 40.74 -3.47
N PHE A 3 -17.16 39.76 -3.04
CA PHE A 3 -17.22 38.32 -3.39
C PHE A 3 -16.36 37.85 -4.59
N VAL A 4 -15.03 37.92 -4.46
CA VAL A 4 -14.10 37.06 -5.25
C VAL A 4 -13.08 36.34 -4.33
N LEU A 5 -13.17 36.51 -3.01
CA LEU A 5 -12.17 36.03 -2.05
C LEU A 5 -12.49 34.63 -1.46
N PHE A 6 -13.72 34.14 -1.64
CA PHE A 6 -14.14 32.83 -1.10
C PHE A 6 -14.02 31.67 -2.10
N GLU A 7 -14.03 31.91 -3.42
CA GLU A 7 -13.74 30.86 -4.42
C GLU A 7 -12.26 30.44 -4.41
N THR A 8 -11.35 31.37 -4.09
CA THR A 8 -9.91 31.11 -4.03
C THR A 8 -9.50 30.34 -2.79
N THR A 9 -10.23 30.44 -1.68
CA THR A 9 -9.84 29.78 -0.42
C THR A 9 -10.13 28.28 -0.46
N GLU A 10 -11.29 27.85 -0.99
CA GLU A 10 -11.56 26.42 -1.21
C GLU A 10 -10.56 25.80 -2.20
N SER A 11 -10.24 26.49 -3.30
CA SER A 11 -9.25 26.02 -4.27
C SER A 11 -7.85 25.87 -3.66
N VAL A 12 -7.41 26.78 -2.79
CA VAL A 12 -6.11 26.66 -2.11
C VAL A 12 -6.10 25.49 -1.12
N ILE A 13 -7.19 25.27 -0.40
CA ILE A 13 -7.32 24.15 0.55
C ILE A 13 -7.27 22.81 -0.19
N GLU A 14 -7.95 22.68 -1.34
CA GLU A 14 -7.92 21.49 -2.18
C GLU A 14 -6.51 21.19 -2.68
N VAL A 15 -5.80 22.21 -3.19
CA VAL A 15 -4.41 22.05 -3.63
C VAL A 15 -3.48 21.64 -2.48
N LEU A 16 -3.64 22.23 -1.29
CA LEU A 16 -2.87 21.83 -0.11
C LEU A 16 -3.16 20.39 0.31
N TRP A 17 -4.42 19.95 0.21
CA TRP A 17 -4.83 18.59 0.49
C TRP A 17 -4.21 17.59 -0.49
N ASP A 18 -4.23 17.90 -1.78
CA ASP A 18 -3.60 17.06 -2.82
C ASP A 18 -2.09 16.94 -2.63
N ILE A 19 -1.41 18.04 -2.29
CA ILE A 19 0.02 18.03 -1.98
C ILE A 19 0.30 17.18 -0.75
N ALA A 20 -0.49 17.33 0.32
CA ALA A 20 -0.35 16.54 1.54
C ALA A 20 -0.56 15.04 1.26
N LEU A 21 -1.58 14.71 0.47
CA LEU A 21 -1.90 13.35 0.05
C LEU A 21 -0.77 12.76 -0.81
N ALA A 22 -0.25 13.52 -1.77
CA ALA A 22 0.87 13.11 -2.61
C ALA A 22 2.15 12.84 -1.81
N PHE A 23 2.48 13.72 -0.85
CA PHE A 23 3.61 13.52 0.05
C PHE A 23 3.44 12.25 0.91
N PHE A 24 2.23 12.03 1.44
CA PHE A 24 1.91 10.86 2.24
C PHE A 24 2.04 9.55 1.43
N ILE A 25 1.52 9.51 0.20
CA ILE A 25 1.70 8.37 -0.72
C ILE A 25 3.17 8.14 -1.01
N THR A 26 3.92 9.20 -1.33
CA THR A 26 5.34 9.11 -1.68
C THR A 26 6.16 8.54 -0.52
N ARG A 27 5.89 9.00 0.70
CA ARG A 27 6.56 8.50 1.90
C ARG A 27 6.26 7.01 2.13
N LEU A 28 4.99 6.60 2.04
CA LEU A 28 4.61 5.20 2.23
C LEU A 28 5.21 4.30 1.14
N ALA A 29 5.19 4.77 -0.12
CA ALA A 29 5.81 4.07 -1.24
C ALA A 29 7.31 3.91 -1.04
N PHE A 30 8.00 4.95 -0.57
CA PHE A 30 9.43 4.89 -0.27
C PHE A 30 9.76 3.90 0.84
N ILE A 31 8.98 3.86 1.92
CA ILE A 31 9.16 2.90 3.01
C ILE A 31 8.93 1.47 2.51
N TYR A 32 7.88 1.26 1.72
CA TYR A 32 7.59 -0.05 1.13
C TYR A 32 8.70 -0.52 0.20
N PHE A 33 9.15 0.36 -0.70
CA PHE A 33 10.31 0.17 -1.58
C PHE A 33 11.56 -0.20 -0.78
N LEU A 34 11.93 0.61 0.20
CA LEU A 34 13.18 0.42 0.94
C LEU A 34 13.19 -0.91 1.70
N SER A 35 12.10 -1.22 2.40
CA SER A 35 11.99 -2.47 3.15
C SER A 35 12.03 -3.69 2.23
N PHE A 36 11.34 -3.66 1.09
CA PHE A 36 11.35 -4.74 0.12
C PHE A 36 12.72 -4.89 -0.56
N PHE A 37 13.28 -3.80 -1.08
CA PHE A 37 14.54 -3.80 -1.81
C PHE A 37 15.71 -4.25 -0.92
N LEU A 38 15.82 -3.72 0.30
CA LEU A 38 16.91 -4.06 1.21
C LEU A 38 16.80 -5.51 1.70
N SER A 39 15.59 -5.97 2.03
CA SER A 39 15.37 -7.36 2.43
C SER A 39 15.59 -8.32 1.28
N GLY A 40 15.17 -7.95 0.07
CA GLY A 40 15.37 -8.74 -1.16
C GLY A 40 16.85 -8.84 -1.51
N ALA A 41 17.59 -7.73 -1.47
CA ALA A 41 19.04 -7.71 -1.69
C ALA A 41 19.78 -8.58 -0.65
N LEU A 42 19.40 -8.48 0.62
CA LEU A 42 19.97 -9.31 1.69
C LEU A 42 19.66 -10.80 1.48
N LEU A 43 18.43 -11.13 1.09
CA LEU A 43 18.03 -12.50 0.79
C LEU A 43 18.82 -13.08 -0.40
N SER A 44 18.92 -12.32 -1.49
CA SER A 44 19.70 -12.69 -2.67
C SER A 44 21.18 -12.88 -2.32
N TYR A 45 21.75 -11.99 -1.51
CA TYR A 45 23.12 -12.13 -1.03
C TYR A 45 23.34 -13.38 -0.18
N LEU A 46 22.42 -13.71 0.74
CA LEU A 46 22.50 -14.92 1.55
C LEU A 46 22.40 -16.19 0.71
N ILE A 47 21.51 -16.22 -0.28
CA ILE A 47 21.35 -17.36 -1.19
C ILE A 47 22.59 -17.52 -2.07
N ALA A 48 23.13 -16.42 -2.61
CA ALA A 48 24.36 -16.43 -3.39
C ALA A 48 25.56 -16.92 -2.59
N SER A 49 25.75 -16.38 -1.37
CA SER A 49 26.91 -16.70 -0.53
C SER A 49 26.85 -18.10 0.10
N GLN A 50 25.67 -18.55 0.56
CA GLN A 50 25.56 -19.80 1.30
C GLN A 50 25.08 -20.98 0.45
N VAL A 51 24.08 -20.77 -0.40
CA VAL A 51 23.38 -21.89 -1.06
C VAL A 51 24.05 -22.27 -2.38
N LEU A 52 24.38 -21.28 -3.21
CA LEU A 52 25.06 -21.49 -4.48
C LEU A 52 26.50 -21.98 -4.30
N SER A 53 27.23 -21.43 -3.31
CA SER A 53 28.60 -21.85 -3.00
C SER A 53 28.71 -23.28 -2.50
N VAL A 54 27.74 -23.76 -1.70
CA VAL A 54 27.79 -25.09 -1.08
C VAL A 54 27.17 -26.19 -1.94
N ARG A 55 26.16 -25.88 -2.78
CA ARG A 55 25.37 -26.90 -3.50
C ARG A 55 25.60 -26.97 -5.01
N HIS A 56 26.50 -26.18 -5.60
CA HIS A 56 26.76 -26.16 -7.06
C HIS A 56 25.48 -26.15 -7.91
N LEU A 57 24.43 -25.47 -7.42
CA LEU A 57 23.17 -25.35 -8.14
C LEU A 57 23.40 -24.50 -9.38
N THR A 58 22.81 -24.90 -10.50
CA THR A 58 22.83 -24.07 -11.71
C THR A 58 21.99 -22.81 -11.47
N THR A 59 22.41 -21.69 -12.05
CA THR A 59 21.75 -20.37 -11.99
C THR A 59 20.21 -20.45 -12.08
N PRO A 60 19.59 -21.19 -13.03
CA PRO A 60 18.13 -21.27 -13.13
C PRO A 60 17.41 -21.93 -11.94
N GLN A 61 18.07 -22.84 -11.22
CA GLN A 61 17.45 -23.51 -10.07
C GLN A 61 17.41 -22.59 -8.84
N SER A 62 18.38 -21.68 -8.73
CA SER A 62 18.42 -20.70 -7.63
C SER A 62 17.33 -19.64 -7.76
N GLU A 63 17.01 -19.23 -9.00
CA GLU A 63 15.92 -18.30 -9.29
C GLU A 63 14.57 -18.88 -8.89
N LEU A 64 14.30 -20.15 -9.18
CA LEU A 64 13.05 -20.81 -8.80
C LEU A 64 12.77 -20.80 -7.29
N LEU A 65 13.83 -20.79 -6.48
CA LEU A 65 13.72 -20.72 -5.02
C LEU A 65 13.53 -19.27 -4.54
N LEU A 66 14.14 -18.30 -5.23
CA LEU A 66 14.03 -16.88 -4.93
C LEU A 66 12.63 -16.32 -5.21
N VAL A 67 12.02 -16.68 -6.34
CA VAL A 67 10.69 -16.18 -6.74
C VAL A 67 9.64 -16.29 -5.62
N PRO A 68 9.35 -17.48 -5.04
CA PRO A 68 8.33 -17.59 -4.00
C PRO A 68 8.70 -16.84 -2.72
N LEU A 69 9.99 -16.76 -2.38
CA LEU A 69 10.44 -16.01 -1.20
C LEU A 69 10.24 -14.51 -1.37
N LEU A 70 10.50 -13.97 -2.56
CA LEU A 70 10.24 -12.55 -2.86
C LEU A 70 8.75 -12.23 -2.81
N VAL A 71 7.88 -13.13 -3.27
CA VAL A 71 6.41 -12.96 -3.15
C VAL A 71 5.97 -12.97 -1.69
N ILE A 72 6.49 -13.88 -0.86
CA ILE A 72 6.20 -13.92 0.58
C ILE A 72 6.70 -12.65 1.27
N LEU A 73 7.89 -12.18 0.88
CA LEU A 73 8.48 -10.95 1.39
C LEU A 73 7.62 -9.73 1.06
N ALA A 74 7.14 -9.62 -0.19
CA ALA A 74 6.19 -8.59 -0.62
C ALA A 74 4.89 -8.66 0.20
N ALA A 75 4.36 -9.87 0.43
CA ALA A 75 3.18 -10.08 1.27
C ALA A 75 3.40 -9.59 2.71
N CYS A 76 4.54 -9.96 3.30
CA CYS A 76 4.88 -9.61 4.68
C CYS A 76 5.01 -8.09 4.85
N TRP A 77 5.75 -7.43 3.97
CA TRP A 77 5.93 -5.98 4.02
C TRP A 77 4.67 -5.20 3.69
N SER A 78 3.86 -5.66 2.73
CA SER A 78 2.56 -5.07 2.43
C SER A 78 1.64 -5.12 3.66
N ARG A 79 1.56 -6.29 4.32
CA ARG A 79 0.77 -6.44 5.55
C ARG A 79 1.30 -5.59 6.70
N PHE A 80 2.62 -5.54 6.89
CA PHE A 80 3.25 -4.69 7.91
C PHE A 80 2.93 -3.21 7.67
N LEU A 81 3.06 -2.74 6.43
CA LEU A 81 2.78 -1.36 6.05
C LEU A 81 1.31 -1.00 6.33
N ILE A 82 0.37 -1.84 5.91
CA ILE A 82 -1.07 -1.63 6.10
C ILE A 82 -1.43 -1.62 7.60
N SER A 83 -0.89 -2.57 8.37
CA SER A 83 -1.19 -2.69 9.79
C SER A 83 -0.55 -1.59 10.65
N HIS A 84 0.64 -1.11 10.27
CA HIS A 84 1.37 -0.12 11.08
C HIS A 84 0.97 1.32 10.75
N TYR A 85 0.68 1.62 9.49
CA TYR A 85 0.29 2.96 9.03
C TYR A 85 -1.22 3.13 8.83
N GLU A 86 -2.02 2.12 9.20
CA GLU A 86 -3.48 2.13 9.14
C GLU A 86 -4.02 2.64 7.79
N ILE A 87 -3.46 2.07 6.71
CA ILE A 87 -3.71 2.58 5.35
C ILE A 87 -5.20 2.46 5.01
N PRO A 88 -5.85 3.57 4.57
CA PRO A 88 -7.27 3.57 4.29
C PRO A 88 -7.63 2.53 3.22
N ARG A 89 -8.82 1.95 3.33
CA ARG A 89 -9.36 0.92 2.43
C ARG A 89 -9.87 1.53 1.12
N VAL A 90 -9.05 2.34 0.46
CA VAL A 90 -9.35 2.93 -0.85
C VAL A 90 -8.44 2.29 -1.88
N ALA A 91 -9.04 1.62 -2.88
CA ALA A 91 -8.30 0.88 -3.90
C ALA A 91 -7.31 1.78 -4.65
N ALA A 92 -7.75 2.96 -5.11
CA ALA A 92 -6.87 3.91 -5.80
C ALA A 92 -5.66 4.31 -4.95
N PHE A 93 -5.86 4.54 -3.65
CA PHE A 93 -4.80 4.93 -2.73
C PHE A 93 -3.74 3.82 -2.57
N ARG A 94 -4.18 2.58 -2.34
CA ARG A 94 -3.28 1.42 -2.21
C ARG A 94 -2.58 1.07 -3.53
N ALA A 95 -3.26 1.22 -4.66
CA ALA A 95 -2.68 1.04 -5.99
C ALA A 95 -1.55 2.03 -6.24
N SER A 96 -1.76 3.32 -5.93
CA SER A 96 -0.74 4.36 -6.11
C SER A 96 0.53 4.09 -5.30
N ILE A 97 0.39 3.60 -4.06
CA ILE A 97 1.55 3.21 -3.24
C ILE A 97 2.34 2.08 -3.91
N GLY A 98 1.64 1.01 -4.33
CA GLY A 98 2.28 -0.14 -4.97
C GLY A 98 2.96 0.22 -6.29
N LEU A 99 2.29 1.00 -7.15
CA LEU A 99 2.83 1.46 -8.43
C LEU A 99 4.05 2.37 -8.23
N LEU A 100 3.96 3.36 -7.35
CA LEU A 100 5.07 4.28 -7.10
C LEU A 100 6.28 3.54 -6.51
N ALA A 101 6.05 2.60 -5.59
CA ALA A 101 7.12 1.78 -5.04
C ALA A 101 7.76 0.89 -6.12
N THR A 102 6.97 0.36 -7.05
CA THR A 102 7.48 -0.44 -8.17
C THR A 102 8.35 0.40 -9.10
N PHE A 103 7.95 1.65 -9.38
CA PHE A 103 8.77 2.57 -10.16
C PHE A 103 10.12 2.85 -9.48
N MET A 104 10.14 2.98 -8.15
CA MET A 104 11.39 3.11 -7.39
C MET A 104 12.24 1.83 -7.45
N VAL A 105 11.64 0.63 -7.38
CA VAL A 105 12.36 -0.64 -7.57
C VAL A 105 13.01 -0.70 -8.94
N VAL A 106 12.24 -0.46 -10.01
CA VAL A 106 12.75 -0.47 -11.39
C VAL A 106 13.87 0.56 -11.56
N GLY A 107 13.74 1.76 -10.97
CA GLY A 107 14.79 2.76 -10.96
C GLY A 107 16.06 2.29 -10.23
N ALA A 108 15.91 1.64 -9.08
CA ALA A 108 17.04 1.10 -8.33
C ALA A 108 17.73 -0.06 -9.07
N GLU A 109 16.96 -0.94 -9.71
CA GLU A 109 17.48 -2.03 -10.55
C GLU A 109 18.20 -1.48 -11.78
N PHE A 110 17.68 -0.43 -12.41
CA PHE A 110 18.34 0.23 -13.53
C PHE A 110 19.69 0.81 -13.12
N VAL A 111 19.75 1.54 -11.99
CA VAL A 111 21.00 2.07 -11.45
C VAL A 111 21.98 0.94 -11.12
N THR A 112 21.49 -0.14 -10.49
CA THR A 112 22.29 -1.33 -10.19
C THR A 112 22.84 -1.96 -11.46
N GLY A 113 22.01 -2.10 -12.50
CA GLY A 113 22.41 -2.62 -13.81
C GLY A 113 23.48 -1.75 -14.50
N CYS A 114 23.37 -0.42 -14.42
CA CYS A 114 24.41 0.47 -14.93
C CYS A 114 25.75 0.28 -14.21
N VAL A 115 25.74 0.16 -12.88
CA VAL A 115 26.95 -0.10 -12.09
C VAL A 115 27.57 -1.45 -12.46
N LEU A 116 26.77 -2.52 -12.56
CA LEU A 116 27.25 -3.84 -12.96
C LEU A 116 27.81 -3.85 -14.40
N TYR A 117 27.21 -3.07 -15.30
CA TYR A 117 27.69 -2.93 -16.66
C TYR A 117 29.10 -2.31 -16.70
N GLU A 118 29.34 -1.26 -15.90
CA GLU A 118 30.66 -0.63 -15.78
C GLU A 118 31.71 -1.55 -15.16
N GLU A 119 31.32 -2.44 -14.24
CA GLU A 119 32.20 -3.45 -13.65
C GLU A 119 32.55 -4.62 -14.60
N GLY A 120 31.97 -4.64 -15.80
CA GLY A 120 32.26 -5.64 -16.83
C GLY A 120 31.32 -6.85 -16.82
N TYR A 121 30.23 -6.81 -16.03
CA TYR A 121 29.19 -7.85 -16.04
C TYR A 121 28.13 -7.65 -17.13
N GLY A 122 28.41 -6.81 -18.13
CA GLY A 122 27.47 -6.49 -19.20
C GLY A 122 26.99 -7.71 -20.00
N ASP A 123 27.90 -8.64 -20.33
CA ASP A 123 27.56 -9.84 -21.09
C ASP A 123 26.54 -10.72 -20.34
N TRP A 124 26.67 -10.83 -19.01
CA TRP A 124 25.73 -11.58 -18.17
C TRP A 124 24.32 -10.97 -18.15
N ILE A 125 24.22 -9.63 -18.14
CA ILE A 125 22.93 -8.93 -18.18
C ILE A 125 22.20 -9.20 -19.52
N PHE A 126 22.94 -9.18 -20.63
CA PHE A 126 22.37 -9.40 -21.97
C PHE A 126 22.12 -10.88 -22.29
N GLU A 127 22.79 -11.80 -21.61
CA GLU A 127 22.59 -13.25 -21.75
C GLU A 127 21.41 -13.77 -20.91
N THR A 128 20.73 -12.89 -20.15
CA THR A 128 19.56 -13.25 -19.36
C THR A 128 18.43 -13.77 -20.25
N ASP A 129 18.00 -15.00 -20.00
CA ASP A 129 16.91 -15.64 -20.73
C ASP A 129 15.61 -14.83 -20.66
N MET A 130 14.88 -14.78 -21.78
CA MET A 130 13.57 -14.10 -21.86
C MET A 130 12.58 -14.60 -20.79
N ASN A 131 12.65 -15.88 -20.41
CA ASN A 131 11.81 -16.46 -19.37
C ASN A 131 12.13 -15.92 -17.97
N ALA A 132 13.41 -15.66 -17.67
CA ALA A 132 13.83 -15.06 -16.40
C ALA A 132 13.36 -13.59 -16.32
N GLY A 133 13.47 -12.85 -17.43
CA GLY A 133 12.91 -11.51 -17.54
C GLY A 133 11.39 -11.46 -17.34
N LEU A 134 10.65 -12.42 -17.92
CA LEU A 134 9.20 -12.54 -17.71
C LEU A 134 8.85 -12.90 -16.26
N ALA A 135 9.61 -13.81 -15.64
CA ALA A 135 9.40 -14.17 -14.23
C ALA A 135 9.62 -12.96 -13.32
N HIS A 136 10.69 -12.19 -13.55
CA HIS A 136 10.96 -10.95 -12.81
C HIS A 136 9.85 -9.91 -12.99
N GLY A 137 9.40 -9.69 -14.23
CA GLY A 137 8.25 -8.81 -14.51
C GLY A 137 6.97 -9.26 -13.80
N GLY A 138 6.74 -10.57 -13.70
CA GLY A 138 5.63 -11.15 -12.93
C GLY A 138 5.73 -10.84 -11.43
N ILE A 139 6.93 -10.92 -10.85
CA ILE A 139 7.17 -10.57 -9.44
C ILE A 139 6.92 -9.09 -9.19
N LEU A 140 7.40 -8.20 -10.08
CA LEU A 140 7.14 -6.76 -9.97
C LEU A 140 5.65 -6.44 -10.04
N LEU A 141 4.91 -7.12 -10.91
CA LEU A 141 3.46 -6.96 -11.00
C LEU A 141 2.75 -7.46 -9.73
N MET A 142 3.15 -8.60 -9.19
CA MET A 142 2.63 -9.09 -7.91
C MET A 142 2.95 -8.12 -6.78
N TYR A 143 4.18 -7.62 -6.71
CA TYR A 143 4.61 -6.63 -5.72
C TYR A 143 3.79 -5.33 -5.79
N ALA A 144 3.55 -4.82 -7.00
CA ALA A 144 2.72 -3.64 -7.24
C ALA A 144 1.27 -3.86 -6.79
N ALA A 145 0.72 -5.03 -7.08
CA ALA A 145 -0.65 -5.38 -6.75
C ALA A 145 -0.84 -5.78 -5.28
N MET A 146 0.23 -6.12 -4.55
CA MET A 146 0.13 -6.75 -3.23
C MET A 146 -0.66 -5.94 -2.18
N PRO A 147 -0.56 -4.59 -2.12
CA PRO A 147 -1.40 -3.79 -1.23
C PRO A 147 -2.91 -3.89 -1.56
N LEU A 148 -3.25 -4.07 -2.84
CA LEU A 148 -4.64 -4.27 -3.29
C LEU A 148 -5.13 -5.67 -2.97
N VAL A 149 -4.28 -6.67 -3.19
CA VAL A 149 -4.59 -8.07 -2.88
C VAL A 149 -4.93 -8.22 -1.39
N MET A 150 -4.16 -7.56 -0.51
CA MET A 150 -4.45 -7.57 0.93
C MET A 150 -5.80 -6.95 1.28
N MET A 151 -6.26 -5.94 0.53
CA MET A 151 -7.59 -5.34 0.73
C MET A 151 -8.72 -6.35 0.50
N TYR A 152 -8.55 -7.27 -0.45
CA TYR A 152 -9.56 -8.31 -0.73
C TYR A 152 -9.71 -9.30 0.44
N TYR A 153 -8.64 -9.54 1.19
CA TYR A 153 -8.65 -10.44 2.35
C TYR A 153 -9.10 -9.76 3.66
N GLU A 154 -9.24 -8.44 3.67
CA GLU A 154 -9.81 -7.70 4.80
C GLU A 154 -11.34 -7.85 4.77
N HIS A 155 -11.90 -8.81 5.54
CA HIS A 155 -13.35 -9.00 5.65
C HIS A 155 -14.06 -7.70 6.11
N PRO A 156 -15.27 -7.40 5.58
CA PRO A 156 -16.07 -6.24 6.00
C PRO A 156 -16.60 -6.36 7.43
N GLU A 157 -16.51 -7.55 8.06
CA GLU A 157 -16.92 -7.77 9.45
C GLU A 157 -16.04 -7.05 10.48
N SER A 158 -14.91 -6.46 10.08
CA SER A 158 -14.14 -5.56 10.96
C SER A 158 -14.77 -4.17 11.14
N LEU A 159 -16.04 -3.98 10.75
CA LEU A 159 -16.95 -3.00 11.38
C LEU A 159 -17.37 -3.48 12.79
N GLU A 160 -16.50 -4.20 13.48
CA GLU A 160 -16.70 -4.63 14.85
C GLU A 160 -16.32 -3.46 15.76
N SER A 161 -17.33 -2.64 16.01
CA SER A 161 -17.44 -1.68 17.10
C SER A 161 -16.24 -0.77 17.32
N THR A 162 -16.38 0.49 16.92
CA THR A 162 -15.84 1.54 17.78
C THR A 162 -16.37 1.27 19.21
N TYR A 163 -15.52 1.39 20.23
CA TYR A 163 -15.80 1.04 21.66
C TYR A 163 -17.10 1.65 22.24
N HIS A 164 -17.73 2.54 21.50
CA HIS A 164 -19.02 3.15 21.77
C HIS A 164 -20.04 2.64 20.75
N GLY A 165 -20.75 1.56 21.10
CA GLY A 165 -21.78 0.90 20.29
C GLY A 165 -23.03 1.74 20.00
N HIS A 166 -22.87 2.86 19.32
CA HIS A 166 -23.95 3.76 18.92
C HIS A 166 -24.27 3.72 17.43
N GLU A 167 -23.51 2.96 16.65
CA GLU A 167 -23.59 2.94 15.18
C GLU A 167 -24.87 2.27 14.67
N LYS A 168 -25.52 1.44 15.50
CA LYS A 168 -26.82 0.81 15.21
C LYS A 168 -28.02 1.56 15.76
N LYS A 169 -27.83 2.66 16.49
CA LYS A 169 -28.95 3.47 16.98
C LYS A 169 -29.28 4.53 15.95
N SER A 170 -30.46 4.41 15.36
CA SER A 170 -31.05 5.49 14.58
C SER A 170 -31.04 6.77 15.43
N VAL A 171 -30.69 7.92 14.85
CA VAL A 171 -30.67 9.23 15.54
C VAL A 171 -32.00 9.50 16.26
N VAL A 172 -33.09 8.91 15.75
CA VAL A 172 -34.44 8.97 16.32
C VAL A 172 -34.54 8.32 17.70
N ASP A 173 -33.74 7.29 18.01
CA ASP A 173 -33.68 6.64 19.32
C ASP A 173 -32.83 7.41 20.36
N ALA A 174 -31.98 8.33 19.90
CA ALA A 174 -31.11 9.13 20.76
C ALA A 174 -31.76 10.46 21.19
N VAL A 175 -32.88 10.84 20.57
CA VAL A 175 -33.66 12.01 20.98
C VAL A 175 -34.68 11.57 22.04
N PRO A 176 -34.51 11.92 23.32
CA PRO A 176 -35.55 11.68 24.29
C PRO A 176 -36.80 12.45 23.87
N THR A 177 -37.88 11.72 23.58
CA THR A 177 -39.23 12.20 23.23
C THR A 177 -39.90 12.86 24.44
N ILE A 178 -39.26 13.86 25.04
CA ILE A 178 -39.82 14.67 26.13
C ILE A 178 -40.74 15.77 25.57
N ARG A 179 -40.58 16.14 24.29
CA ARG A 179 -41.25 17.31 23.72
C ARG A 179 -42.67 17.06 23.19
N SER A 180 -43.09 15.81 22.94
CA SER A 180 -44.45 15.51 22.47
C SER A 180 -45.44 15.35 23.63
N THR A 181 -45.04 14.69 24.72
CA THR A 181 -45.88 14.45 25.90
C THR A 181 -46.18 15.73 26.69
N ALA A 182 -45.27 16.72 26.67
CA ALA A 182 -45.53 18.02 27.30
C ALA A 182 -46.57 18.86 26.54
N LYS A 183 -46.62 18.76 25.21
CA LYS A 183 -47.60 19.49 24.38
C LYS A 183 -49.02 18.92 24.50
N GLU A 184 -49.16 17.59 24.54
CA GLU A 184 -50.47 16.95 24.73
C GLU A 184 -51.05 17.17 26.12
N ALA A 185 -50.21 17.33 27.15
CA ALA A 185 -50.65 17.61 28.51
C ALA A 185 -51.15 19.07 28.69
N GLU A 186 -50.62 20.03 27.92
CA GLU A 186 -51.09 21.42 27.93
C GLU A 186 -52.38 21.62 27.14
N GLU A 187 -52.59 20.90 26.02
CA GLU A 187 -53.86 20.98 25.26
C GLU A 187 -55.04 20.38 26.03
N LYS A 188 -54.84 19.31 26.80
CA LYS A 188 -55.90 18.73 27.65
C LYS A 188 -56.26 19.56 28.89
N LYS A 189 -55.44 20.54 29.28
CA LYS A 189 -55.76 21.47 30.39
C LYS A 189 -56.51 22.72 29.95
N LYS A 190 -56.68 22.93 28.64
CA LYS A 190 -57.38 24.09 28.06
C LYS A 190 -58.78 23.77 27.51
N GLN A 191 -59.24 22.52 27.65
CA GLN A 191 -60.64 22.14 27.43
C GLN A 191 -61.39 22.01 28.77
#